data_AF-A0A925YMX9-F1
#
_entry.id   AF-A0A925YMX9-F1
#
_cell.length_a   1.000
_cell.length_b   1.000
_cell.length_c   1.000
_cell.angle_alpha   90.00
_cell.angle_beta   90.00
_cell.angle_gamma   90.00
#
_symmetry.space_group_name_H-M   'P 1'
#
loop_
_entity.id
_entity.type
_entity.pdbx_description
1 polymer ?
#
loop_
_entity_poly.entity_id
_entity_poly.type
_entity_poly.pdbx_seq_one_letter_code
_entity_poly.pdbx_strand_id
1 'polypeptide(L)' 'AQILTRMFDDPRIEGHLPRPFGVFYQADRPCYEDVMAMQIEETVALKGKGDLNKLLRGRETWEIL' A
#
# COMPACT_ATOMS: atom_id res chain seq x y z
N ALA A 1 0.15 22.10 9.99
CA ALA A 1 -1.26 22.21 9.54
C ALA A 1 -2.18 22.19 10.76
N GLN A 2 -2.77 23.32 11.17
CA GLN A 2 -3.65 23.40 12.35
C GLN A 2 -5.03 24.02 12.04
N ILE A 3 -5.27 24.40 10.79
CA ILE A 3 -6.48 25.14 10.41
C ILE A 3 -7.74 24.26 10.42
N LEU A 4 -7.61 22.98 10.06
CA LEU A 4 -8.72 22.01 10.08
C LEU A 4 -9.26 21.76 11.49
N THR A 5 -8.39 21.77 12.49
CA THR A 5 -8.79 21.59 13.89
C THR A 5 -9.67 22.74 14.37
N ARG A 6 -9.38 23.98 13.95
CA ARG A 6 -10.15 25.19 14.32
C ARG A 6 -11.50 25.30 13.64
N MET A 7 -11.75 24.53 12.58
CA MET A 7 -13.07 24.42 11.95
C MET A 7 -14.07 23.62 12.80
N PHE A 8 -13.60 22.96 13.87
CA PHE A 8 -14.42 22.24 14.84
C PHE A 8 -14.78 23.04 16.10
N ASP A 9 -14.32 24.28 16.25
CA ASP A 9 -14.58 25.16 17.41
C ASP A 9 -16.08 25.51 17.60
N ASP A 10 -16.48 26.04 18.77
CA ASP A 10 -17.88 26.38 19.11
C ASP A 10 -18.43 27.47 18.17
N PRO A 11 -19.55 27.23 17.45
CA PRO A 11 -20.08 28.16 16.44
C PRO A 11 -20.75 29.39 17.06
N ARG A 12 -20.85 29.46 18.40
CA ARG A 12 -21.39 30.60 19.14
C ARG A 12 -20.31 31.63 19.48
N ILE A 13 -19.03 31.30 19.28
CA ILE A 13 -17.90 32.19 19.57
C ILE A 13 -17.61 33.06 18.35
N GLU A 14 -17.40 34.35 18.59
CA GLU A 14 -17.03 35.32 17.55
C GLU A 14 -15.65 34.97 16.94
N GLY A 15 -15.57 34.87 15.61
CA GLY A 15 -14.36 34.45 14.91
C GLY A 15 -14.24 32.94 14.61
N HIS A 16 -15.31 32.16 14.80
CA HIS A 16 -15.35 30.75 14.40
C HIS A 16 -15.31 30.59 12.86
N LEU A 17 -14.71 29.49 12.40
CA LEU A 17 -14.68 29.14 10.98
C LEU A 17 -15.97 28.40 10.59
N PRO A 18 -16.41 28.51 9.32
CA PRO A 18 -17.60 27.80 8.85
C PRO A 18 -17.42 26.28 8.96
N ARG A 19 -18.53 25.58 9.22
CA ARG A 19 -18.51 24.13 9.40
C ARG A 19 -18.07 23.43 8.11
N PRO A 20 -17.03 22.59 8.17
CA PRO A 20 -16.52 21.91 7.00
C PRO A 20 -17.53 20.84 6.57
N PHE A 21 -18.03 20.94 5.34
CA PHE A 21 -18.94 19.96 4.76
C PHE A 21 -18.35 19.38 3.47
N GLY A 22 -18.59 18.09 3.24
CA GLY A 22 -18.10 17.38 2.06
C GLY A 22 -16.72 16.75 2.23
N VAL A 23 -16.17 16.26 1.12
CA VAL A 23 -14.89 15.54 1.07
C VAL A 23 -13.76 16.52 0.78
N PHE A 24 -12.90 16.77 1.78
CA PHE A 24 -11.74 17.67 1.65
C PHE A 24 -10.55 17.04 0.95
N TYR A 25 -10.46 15.72 1.03
CA TYR A 25 -9.38 14.95 0.44
C TYR A 25 -9.92 13.59 0.02
N GLN A 26 -9.84 13.34 -1.27
CA GLN A 26 -10.06 12.04 -1.86
C GLN A 26 -8.79 11.69 -2.62
N ALA A 27 -8.22 10.53 -2.30
CA ALA A 27 -7.14 9.96 -3.06
C ALA A 27 -7.61 8.63 -3.63
N ASP A 28 -7.33 8.42 -4.90
CA ASP A 28 -7.40 7.09 -5.48
C ASP A 28 -6.19 6.31 -4.94
N ARG A 29 -6.47 5.26 -4.16
CA ARG A 29 -5.44 4.35 -3.64
C ARG A 29 -5.77 2.97 -4.18
N PRO A 30 -4.80 2.30 -4.84
CA PRO A 30 -5.03 0.95 -5.34
C PRO A 30 -5.37 0.02 -4.16
N CYS A 31 -6.18 -1.00 -4.43
CA CYS A 31 -6.49 -1.98 -3.38
C CYS A 31 -5.20 -2.74 -3.05
N TYR A 32 -5.05 -3.10 -1.77
CA TYR A 32 -3.91 -3.89 -1.32
C TYR A 32 -3.73 -5.16 -2.18
N GLU A 33 -4.85 -5.84 -2.47
CA GLU A 33 -4.88 -7.07 -3.28
C GLU A 33 -4.35 -6.85 -4.70
N ASP A 34 -4.69 -5.72 -5.32
CA ASP A 34 -4.23 -5.38 -6.68
C ASP A 34 -2.71 -5.21 -6.69
N VAL A 35 -2.18 -4.47 -5.70
CA VAL A 35 -0.74 -4.25 -5.55
C VAL A 35 0.00 -5.56 -5.24
N MET A 36 -0.58 -6.40 -4.39
CA MET A 36 -0.01 -7.72 -4.06
C MET A 36 0.05 -8.63 -5.29
N ALA A 37 -1.03 -8.70 -6.06
CA ALA A 37 -1.08 -9.50 -7.28
C ALA A 37 -0.03 -9.02 -8.30
N MET A 38 0.08 -7.71 -8.51
CA MET A 38 1.09 -7.13 -9.40
C MET A 38 2.52 -7.51 -9.00
N GLN A 39 2.85 -7.46 -7.71
CA GLN A 39 4.18 -7.84 -7.21
C GLN A 39 4.50 -9.32 -7.48
N ILE A 40 3.52 -10.21 -7.32
CA ILE A 40 3.67 -11.64 -7.59
C ILE A 40 3.91 -11.85 -9.09
N GLU A 41 3.09 -11.25 -9.94
CA GLU A 41 3.21 -11.37 -11.40
C GLU A 41 4.57 -10.86 -11.91
N GLU A 42 5.01 -9.70 -11.44
CA GLU A 42 6.31 -9.12 -11.78
C GLU A 42 7.45 -10.07 -11.35
N THR A 43 7.38 -10.60 -10.13
CA THR A 43 8.40 -11.53 -9.62
C THR A 43 8.44 -12.82 -10.43
N VAL A 44 7.29 -13.37 -10.82
CA VAL A 44 7.20 -14.58 -11.66
C VAL A 44 7.71 -14.30 -13.07
N ALA A 45 7.46 -13.11 -13.64
CA ALA A 45 7.99 -12.72 -14.94
C ALA A 45 9.52 -12.62 -14.92
N LEU A 46 10.10 -12.06 -13.85
CA LEU A 46 11.55 -11.88 -13.72
C LEU A 46 12.30 -13.16 -13.34
N LYS A 47 11.74 -13.98 -12.44
CA LYS A 47 12.42 -15.15 -11.86
C LYS A 47 11.91 -16.50 -12.39
N GLY A 48 10.85 -16.49 -13.19
CA GLY A 48 10.11 -17.69 -13.60
C GLY A 48 9.18 -18.20 -12.49
N LYS A 49 8.42 -19.28 -12.79
CA LYS A 49 7.43 -19.89 -11.88
C LYS A 49 8.01 -20.48 -10.57
N GLY A 50 9.32 -20.42 -10.38
CA GLY A 50 10.02 -21.11 -9.31
C GLY A 50 10.09 -22.62 -9.59
N ASP A 51 11.23 -23.22 -9.29
CA ASP A 51 11.41 -24.67 -9.33
C ASP A 51 11.70 -25.14 -7.91
N LEU A 52 10.74 -25.87 -7.33
CA LEU A 52 10.83 -26.38 -5.96
C LEU A 52 12.02 -27.33 -5.80
N ASN A 53 12.31 -28.17 -6.79
CA ASN A 53 13.45 -29.07 -6.74
C ASN A 53 14.76 -28.28 -6.76
N LYS A 54 14.85 -27.23 -7.58
CA LYS A 54 16.00 -26.33 -7.61
C LYS A 54 16.19 -25.56 -6.30
N LEU A 55 15.09 -25.17 -5.64
CA LEU A 55 15.12 -24.49 -4.35
C LEU A 55 15.63 -25.44 -3.24
N LEU A 56 15.08 -26.67 -3.20
CA LEU A 56 15.43 -27.68 -2.19
C LEU A 56 16.85 -28.22 -2.36
N ARG A 57 17.32 -28.37 -3.60
CA ARG A 57 18.71 -28.76 -3.91
C ARG A 57 19.72 -27.70 -3.48
N GLY A 58 19.30 -26.44 -3.31
CA GLY A 58 20.23 -25.35 -3.04
C GLY A 58 21.13 -25.05 -4.25
N ARG A 59 22.09 -24.13 -4.07
CA ARG A 59 23.01 -23.73 -5.14
C ARG A 59 24.22 -24.64 -5.28
N GLU A 60 24.54 -25.39 -4.22
CA GLU A 60 25.73 -26.25 -4.17
C GLU A 60 25.28 -27.70 -3.99
N THR A 61 25.25 -28.43 -5.11
CA THR A 61 25.04 -29.87 -5.11
C THR A 61 26.25 -30.57 -5.71
N TRP A 62 26.67 -31.67 -5.10
CA TRP A 62 27.68 -32.58 -5.62
C TRP A 62 27.02 -33.88 -6.06
N GLU A 63 27.29 -34.32 -7.28
CA GLU A 63 26.94 -35.65 -7.78
C GLU A 63 28.11 -36.61 -7.48
N ILE A 64 27.80 -37.75 -6.87
CA ILE A 64 28.79 -38.82 -6.63
C ILE A 64 28.67 -39.80 -7.79
N LEU A 65 29.78 -40.03 -8.51
CA LEU A 65 29.92 -41.00 -9.61
C LEU A 65 30.32 -42.39 -9.10
#